data_AF-A0A811RGY0-F1
#
_entry.id   AF-A0A811RGY0-F1
#
_cell.length_a   1.000
_cell.length_b   1.000
_cell.length_c   1.000
_cell.angle_alpha   90.00
_cell.angle_beta   90.00
_cell.angle_gamma   90.00
#
_symmetry.space_group_name_H-M   'P 1'
#
loop_
_entity.id
_entity.type
_entity.pdbx_description
1 polymer ?
#
loop_
_entity_poly.entity_id
_entity_poly.type
_entity_poly.pdbx_seq_one_letter_code
_entity_poly.pdbx_strand_id
1 'polypeptide(L)'
;MEPERPPPALVSDVLEEIFLRVASPADLARASAACVSFRGLISSPSFLRRYRSVHPPLLLGFVNRDGFHPVEATHPSAAVARGVARTVDLSFLHGPQGWCAYDVRDGRVLVGHKCHFWRLRECWDIAVCDPLF
;
A
#
# COMPACT_ATOMS: atom_id res chain seq x y z
N MET A 1 -8.65 -37.11 -4.04
CA MET A 1 -8.82 -35.68 -3.71
C MET A 1 -9.34 -35.04 -4.99
N GLU A 2 -10.65 -34.85 -5.09
CA GLU A 2 -11.30 -34.29 -6.28
C GLU A 2 -10.82 -32.84 -6.45
N PRO A 3 -10.42 -32.39 -7.65
CA PRO A 3 -10.06 -30.98 -7.84
C PRO A 3 -11.32 -30.12 -7.66
N GLU A 4 -11.25 -29.13 -6.77
CA GLU A 4 -12.35 -28.17 -6.58
C GLU A 4 -12.70 -27.53 -7.92
N ARG A 5 -13.96 -27.67 -8.35
CA ARG A 5 -14.50 -26.95 -9.49
C ARG A 5 -14.44 -25.46 -9.20
N PRO A 6 -13.91 -24.63 -10.11
CA PRO A 6 -13.98 -23.19 -9.93
C PRO A 6 -15.45 -22.77 -9.78
N PRO A 7 -15.77 -21.89 -8.82
CA PRO A 7 -17.13 -21.44 -8.61
C PRO A 7 -17.67 -20.80 -9.89
N PRO A 8 -18.98 -20.93 -10.17
CA PRO A 8 -19.60 -20.32 -11.35
C PRO A 8 -19.27 -18.82 -11.41
N ALA A 9 -19.00 -18.26 -12.60
CA ALA A 9 -18.65 -16.86 -12.77
C ALA A 9 -19.64 -15.89 -12.07
N LEU A 10 -20.94 -16.21 -12.13
CA LEU A 10 -22.00 -15.46 -11.44
C LEU A 10 -21.83 -15.41 -9.91
N VAL A 11 -21.26 -16.46 -9.29
CA VAL A 11 -20.99 -16.48 -7.85
C VAL A 11 -19.78 -15.60 -7.53
N SER A 12 -18.77 -15.56 -8.41
CA SER A 12 -17.61 -14.69 -8.26
C SER A 12 -18.02 -13.21 -8.30
N ASP A 13 -18.88 -12.82 -9.25
CA ASP A 13 -19.33 -11.43 -9.39
C ASP A 13 -20.09 -10.94 -8.16
N VAL A 14 -20.98 -11.78 -7.61
CA VAL A 14 -21.74 -11.44 -6.39
C VAL A 14 -20.82 -11.36 -5.18
N LEU A 15 -19.86 -12.27 -5.04
CA LEU A 15 -18.86 -12.21 -3.97
C LEU A 15 -18.00 -10.95 -4.07
N GLU A 16 -17.61 -10.55 -5.28
CA GLU A 16 -16.89 -9.31 -5.54
C GLU A 16 -17.69 -8.10 -5.03
N GLU A 17 -18.98 -8.02 -5.38
CA GLU A 17 -19.88 -6.96 -4.93
C GLU A 17 -20.09 -6.95 -3.40
N ILE A 18 -20.10 -8.12 -2.75
CA ILE A 18 -20.15 -8.23 -1.28
C ILE A 18 -18.85 -7.68 -0.68
N PHE A 19 -17.70 -8.14 -1.14
CA PHE A 19 -16.40 -7.71 -0.62
C PHE A 19 -16.13 -6.22 -0.88
N LEU A 20 -16.61 -5.66 -1.99
CA LEU A 20 -16.54 -4.23 -2.27
C LEU A 20 -17.34 -3.38 -1.28
N ARG A 21 -18.33 -3.94 -0.59
CA ARG A 21 -19.11 -3.23 0.44
C ARG A 21 -18.47 -3.30 1.83
N VAL A 22 -17.44 -4.13 2.01
CA VAL A 22 -16.72 -4.25 3.29
C VAL A 22 -15.77 -3.06 3.47
N ALA A 23 -16.25 -2.01 4.12
CA ALA A 23 -15.49 -0.77 4.33
C ALA A 23 -14.25 -0.93 5.25
N SER A 24 -14.18 -2.00 6.03
CA SER A 24 -13.07 -2.29 6.94
C SER A 24 -11.99 -3.11 6.23
N PRO A 25 -10.78 -2.56 5.99
CA PRO A 25 -9.71 -3.32 5.36
C PRO A 25 -9.27 -4.53 6.22
N ALA A 26 -9.43 -4.45 7.54
CA ALA A 26 -9.13 -5.55 8.44
C ALA A 26 -10.10 -6.73 8.27
N ASP A 27 -11.40 -6.46 8.08
CA ASP A 27 -12.40 -7.49 7.79
C ASP A 27 -12.18 -8.12 6.42
N LEU A 28 -11.84 -7.29 5.42
CA LEU A 28 -11.49 -7.77 4.09
C LEU A 28 -10.24 -8.67 4.13
N ALA A 29 -9.23 -8.31 4.92
CA ALA A 29 -8.04 -9.15 5.14
C ALA A 29 -8.39 -10.48 5.82
N ARG A 30 -9.29 -10.47 6.82
CA ARG A 30 -9.79 -11.70 7.44
C ARG A 30 -10.53 -12.60 6.45
N ALA A 31 -11.39 -12.03 5.60
CA ALA A 31 -12.09 -12.78 4.56
C ALA A 31 -11.11 -13.41 3.56
N SER A 32 -10.09 -12.67 3.14
CA SER A 32 -9.00 -13.16 2.29
C SER A 32 -8.23 -14.31 2.96
N ALA A 33 -7.94 -14.20 4.26
CA ALA A 33 -7.24 -15.26 5.00
C ALA A 33 -8.07 -16.52 5.22
N ALA A 34 -9.40 -16.44 5.17
CA ALA A 34 -10.29 -17.56 5.44
C ALA A 34 -10.41 -18.56 4.27
N CYS A 35 -10.17 -18.13 3.03
CA CYS A 35 -10.40 -18.96 1.84
C CYS A 35 -9.44 -18.60 0.69
N VAL A 36 -8.85 -19.61 0.02
CA VAL A 36 -7.96 -19.41 -1.13
C VAL A 36 -8.67 -18.71 -2.29
N SER A 37 -9.93 -19.06 -2.57
CA SER A 37 -10.73 -18.42 -3.61
C SER A 37 -11.03 -16.96 -3.28
N PHE A 38 -11.35 -16.65 -2.01
CA PHE A 38 -11.53 -15.26 -1.56
C PHE A 38 -10.24 -14.48 -1.66
N ARG A 39 -9.11 -15.09 -1.26
CA ARG A 39 -7.79 -14.49 -1.44
C ARG A 39 -7.52 -14.14 -2.90
N GLY A 40 -7.78 -15.06 -3.83
CA GLY A 40 -7.59 -14.81 -5.26
C GLY A 40 -8.41 -13.64 -5.77
N LEU A 41 -9.68 -13.56 -5.36
CA LEU A 41 -10.59 -12.49 -5.78
C LEU A 41 -10.21 -11.13 -5.16
N ILE A 42 -9.98 -11.10 -3.84
CA ILE A 42 -9.64 -9.88 -3.08
C ILE A 42 -8.25 -9.34 -3.44
N SER A 43 -7.28 -10.21 -3.77
CA SER A 43 -5.94 -9.78 -4.17
C SER A 43 -5.83 -9.39 -5.64
N SER A 44 -6.90 -9.55 -6.43
CA SER A 44 -6.88 -9.21 -7.86
C SER A 44 -6.69 -7.69 -8.08
N PRO A 45 -5.90 -7.27 -9.09
CA PRO A 45 -5.68 -5.85 -9.38
C PRO A 45 -6.98 -5.09 -9.72
N SER A 46 -7.93 -5.75 -10.39
CA SER A 46 -9.24 -5.20 -10.73
C SER A 46 -10.07 -4.90 -9.49
N PHE A 47 -10.18 -5.86 -8.57
CA PHE A 47 -10.89 -5.68 -7.30
C PHE A 47 -10.27 -4.57 -6.47
N LEU A 48 -8.94 -4.59 -6.27
CA LEU A 48 -8.24 -3.58 -5.46
C LEU A 48 -8.42 -2.16 -6.02
N ARG A 49 -8.42 -2.00 -7.35
CA ARG A 49 -8.70 -0.71 -7.99
C ARG A 49 -10.13 -0.25 -7.72
N ARG A 50 -11.12 -1.13 -7.85
CA ARG A 50 -12.53 -0.81 -7.55
C ARG A 50 -12.70 -0.50 -6.06
N TYR A 51 -12.12 -1.31 -5.18
CA TYR A 51 -12.15 -1.11 -3.74
C TYR A 51 -11.60 0.27 -3.35
N ARG A 52 -10.43 0.67 -3.85
CA ARG A 52 -9.84 2.00 -3.60
C ARG A 52 -10.63 3.16 -4.20
N SER A 53 -11.41 2.93 -5.26
CA SER A 53 -12.29 3.95 -5.84
C SER A 53 -13.53 4.23 -4.98
N VAL A 54 -13.98 3.23 -4.21
CA VAL A 54 -15.16 3.32 -3.35
C VAL A 54 -14.76 3.67 -1.90
N HIS A 55 -13.62 3.15 -1.45
CA HIS A 55 -13.08 3.34 -0.10
C HIS A 55 -11.81 4.19 -0.16
N PRO A 56 -11.84 5.42 0.38
CA PRO A 56 -10.64 6.25 0.46
C PRO A 56 -9.51 5.52 1.18
N PRO A 57 -8.25 5.64 0.70
CA PRO A 57 -7.11 5.02 1.36
C PRO A 57 -6.97 5.54 2.79
N LEU A 58 -6.62 4.65 3.72
CA LEU A 58 -6.41 5.01 5.12
C LEU A 58 -5.23 5.98 5.25
N LEU A 59 -5.44 7.10 5.92
CA LEU A 59 -4.35 7.98 6.34
C LEU A 59 -3.60 7.33 7.49
N LEU A 60 -2.42 6.79 7.20
CA LEU A 60 -1.57 6.11 8.18
C LEU A 60 -0.52 7.04 8.78
N GLY A 61 -0.10 8.08 8.06
CA GLY A 61 0.94 8.98 8.55
C GLY A 61 1.56 9.80 7.43
N PHE A 62 2.68 10.43 7.77
CA PHE A 62 3.45 11.30 6.87
C PHE A 62 4.88 10.77 6.75
N VAL A 63 5.48 10.95 5.57
CA VAL A 63 6.89 10.63 5.35
C VAL A 63 7.64 11.93 5.14
N ASN A 64 8.74 12.12 5.87
CA ASN A 64 9.68 13.22 5.66
C ASN A 64 11.12 12.68 5.72
N ARG A 65 12.11 13.58 5.74
CA ARG A 65 13.53 13.20 5.85
C ARG A 65 13.85 12.38 7.11
N ASP A 66 13.12 12.60 8.19
CA ASP A 66 13.33 11.94 9.48
C ASP A 66 12.61 10.57 9.56
N GLY A 67 11.91 10.17 8.49
CA GLY A 67 11.23 8.88 8.39
C GLY A 67 9.71 9.00 8.40
N PHE A 68 9.06 7.98 8.98
CA PHE A 68 7.61 7.83 9.00
C PHE A 68 7.01 8.31 10.32
N HIS A 69 6.05 9.21 10.23
CA HIS A 69 5.32 9.78 11.36
C HIS A 69 3.88 9.25 11.34
N PRO A 70 3.52 8.26 12.19
CA PRO A 70 2.18 7.69 12.21
C PRO A 70 1.15 8.71 12.72
N VAL A 71 -0.09 8.61 12.25
CA VAL A 71 -1.19 9.45 12.78
C VAL A 71 -1.43 9.19 14.28
N GLU A 72 -1.77 10.27 14.99
CA GLU A 72 -1.94 10.27 16.43
C GLU A 72 -3.18 9.50 16.91
N ALA A 73 -3.22 9.18 18.21
CA ALA A 73 -4.22 8.31 18.83
C ALA A 73 -5.69 8.75 18.67
N THR A 74 -5.94 10.03 18.37
CA THR A 74 -7.27 10.58 18.11
C THR A 74 -7.82 10.19 16.75
N HIS A 75 -6.97 9.73 15.82
CA HIS A 75 -7.39 9.33 14.48
C HIS A 75 -7.89 7.88 14.44
N PRO A 76 -8.98 7.56 13.71
CA PRO A 76 -9.50 6.19 13.61
C PRO A 76 -8.47 5.15 13.15
N SER A 77 -7.47 5.57 12.36
CA SER A 77 -6.42 4.69 11.83
C SER A 77 -5.19 4.56 12.73
N ALA A 78 -5.17 5.18 13.92
CA ALA A 78 -3.97 5.24 14.77
C ALA A 78 -3.39 3.87 15.17
N ALA A 79 -4.26 2.88 15.42
CA ALA A 79 -3.81 1.53 15.76
C ALA A 79 -3.08 0.87 14.58
N VAL A 80 -3.63 1.01 13.37
CA VAL A 80 -3.03 0.48 12.13
C VAL A 80 -1.73 1.22 11.81
N ALA A 81 -1.73 2.55 11.93
CA ALA A 81 -0.57 3.40 11.73
C ALA A 81 0.62 3.03 12.62
N ARG A 82 0.38 2.79 13.92
CA ARG A 82 1.42 2.30 14.84
C ARG A 82 1.93 0.91 14.48
N GLY A 83 1.06 0.05 13.94
CA GLY A 83 1.47 -1.25 13.42
C GLY A 83 2.43 -1.09 12.24
N VAL A 84 2.07 -0.24 11.27
CA VAL A 84 2.88 0.04 10.08
C VAL A 84 4.21 0.71 10.43
N ALA A 85 4.25 1.59 11.42
CA ALA A 85 5.49 2.23 11.88
C ALA A 85 6.55 1.22 12.37
N ARG A 86 6.15 -0.02 12.70
CA ARG A 86 7.08 -1.09 13.12
C ARG A 86 7.62 -1.92 11.96
N THR A 87 6.99 -1.84 10.79
CA THR A 87 7.34 -2.65 9.62
C THR A 87 7.93 -1.83 8.49
N VAL A 88 7.74 -0.51 8.52
CA VAL A 88 8.17 0.40 7.45
C VAL A 88 9.70 0.47 7.39
N ASP A 89 10.26 0.23 6.22
CA ASP A 89 11.68 0.45 5.95
C ASP A 89 11.85 1.72 5.11
N LEU A 90 12.44 2.74 5.73
CA LEU A 90 12.81 4.01 5.10
C LEU A 90 14.32 4.28 5.23
N SER A 91 15.13 3.22 5.38
CA SER A 91 16.59 3.33 5.47
C SER A 91 17.20 4.03 4.27
N PHE A 92 16.58 3.95 3.09
CA PHE A 92 17.00 4.65 1.88
C PHE A 92 17.03 6.19 2.02
N LEU A 93 16.21 6.78 2.89
CA LEU A 93 16.22 8.23 3.16
C LEU A 93 17.46 8.68 3.94
N HIS A 94 18.08 7.76 4.70
CA HIS A 94 19.24 8.03 5.54
C HIS A 94 20.57 7.67 4.86
N GLY A 95 20.54 7.30 3.57
CA GLY A 95 21.72 6.91 2.82
C GLY A 95 22.69 8.07 2.56
N PRO A 96 23.99 7.78 2.30
CA PRO A 96 25.02 8.78 2.04
C PRO A 96 24.74 9.63 0.79
N GLN A 97 23.83 9.16 -0.06
CA GLN A 97 23.38 9.83 -1.28
C GLN A 97 22.21 10.80 -1.04
N GLY A 98 21.80 11.15 0.18
CA GLY A 98 20.89 12.28 0.41
C GLY A 98 19.51 12.22 -0.28
N TRP A 99 18.92 11.03 -0.44
CA TRP A 99 17.60 10.85 -1.04
C TRP A 99 16.52 11.57 -0.21
N CYS A 100 15.64 12.31 -0.90
CA CYS A 100 14.51 13.00 -0.28
C CYS A 100 13.19 12.45 -0.81
N ALA A 101 12.19 12.30 0.07
CA ALA A 101 10.83 11.96 -0.32
C ALA A 101 10.14 13.19 -0.94
N TYR A 102 9.48 12.98 -2.09
CA TYR A 102 8.78 14.03 -2.85
C TYR A 102 7.27 13.82 -2.89
N ASP A 103 6.81 12.59 -3.04
CA ASP A 103 5.39 12.24 -3.12
C ASP A 103 5.14 10.86 -2.51
N VAL A 104 3.90 10.62 -2.08
CA VAL A 104 3.45 9.32 -1.57
C VAL A 104 2.12 8.98 -2.25
N ARG A 105 2.09 7.84 -2.96
CA ARG A 105 0.88 7.35 -3.63
C ARG A 105 0.72 5.86 -3.46
N ASP A 106 -0.49 5.45 -3.10
CA ASP A 106 -0.87 4.05 -2.91
C ASP A 106 0.10 3.27 -2.00
N GLY A 107 0.66 3.94 -0.99
CA GLY A 107 1.63 3.36 -0.07
C GLY A 107 3.09 3.36 -0.56
N ARG A 108 3.36 3.80 -1.79
CA ARG A 108 4.72 3.93 -2.33
C ARG A 108 5.24 5.35 -2.19
N VAL A 109 6.54 5.48 -2.01
CA VAL A 109 7.25 6.75 -1.83
C VAL A 109 8.07 7.06 -3.08
N LEU A 110 7.81 8.20 -3.70
CA LEU A 110 8.69 8.76 -4.71
C LEU A 110 9.85 9.45 -4.00
N VAL A 111 11.06 9.01 -4.30
CA VAL A 111 12.29 9.62 -3.80
C VAL A 111 13.14 10.14 -4.93
N GLY A 112 13.96 11.14 -4.63
CA GLY A 112 14.95 11.64 -5.57
C GLY A 112 16.19 12.20 -4.90
N HIS A 113 17.27 12.24 -5.65
CA HIS A 113 18.51 12.87 -5.27
C HIS A 113 19.11 13.65 -6.45
N LYS A 114 19.81 14.75 -6.13
CA LYS A 114 20.53 15.56 -7.11
C LYS A 114 21.90 14.92 -7.41
N CYS A 115 22.08 14.46 -8.63
CA CYS A 115 23.36 13.91 -9.08
C CYS A 115 24.13 14.95 -9.89
N HIS A 116 25.36 15.24 -9.46
CA HIS A 116 26.28 16.09 -10.21
C HIS A 116 27.06 15.26 -11.22
N PHE A 117 26.47 14.99 -12.39
CA PHE A 117 27.22 14.42 -13.52
C PHE A 117 27.92 15.54 -14.29
N TRP A 118 29.25 15.46 -14.37
CA TRP A 118 30.16 16.23 -15.26
C TRP A 118 29.73 17.69 -15.56
N ARG A 119 30.00 18.60 -14.61
CA ARG A 119 30.13 20.08 -14.75
C ARG A 119 29.08 20.92 -15.51
N LEU A 120 28.05 20.38 -16.16
CA LEU A 120 27.15 21.18 -17.02
C LEU A 120 25.65 20.82 -17.00
N ARG A 121 25.19 19.85 -16.20
CA ARG A 121 23.75 19.57 -16.06
C ARG A 121 23.40 19.03 -14.67
N GLU A 122 22.49 19.70 -13.97
CA GLU A 122 21.83 19.10 -12.80
C GLU A 122 20.95 17.94 -13.30
N CYS A 123 21.28 16.71 -12.92
CA CYS A 123 20.45 15.55 -13.18
C CYS A 123 19.77 15.12 -11.88
N TRP A 124 18.50 14.74 -11.97
CA TRP A 124 17.75 14.16 -10.88
C TRP A 124 17.68 12.66 -11.08
N ASP A 125 18.24 11.91 -10.14
CA ASP A 125 17.97 10.49 -10.04
C ASP A 125 16.71 10.32 -9.20
N ILE A 126 15.71 9.65 -9.76
CA ILE A 126 14.42 9.39 -9.12
C ILE A 126 14.18 7.89 -9.01
N ALA A 127 13.55 7.47 -7.93
CA ALA A 127 13.14 6.09 -7.71
C ALA A 127 11.79 6.04 -6.99
N VAL A 128 11.05 4.96 -7.20
CA VAL A 128 9.84 4.65 -6.45
C VAL A 128 10.15 3.51 -5.51
N CYS A 129 9.98 3.72 -4.22
CA CYS A 129 10.21 2.75 -3.18
C CYS A 129 8.87 2.27 -2.61
N ASP A 130 8.75 0.97 -2.38
CA ASP A 130 7.70 0.42 -1.54
C ASP A 130 8.29 0.22 -0.14
N PRO A 131 7.87 1.02 0.85
CA PRO A 131 8.47 0.99 2.18
C PRO A 131 7.97 -0.19 3.01
N LEU A 132 7.06 -1.01 2.48
CA LEU A 132 6.58 -2.20 3.16
C LEU A 132 7.26 -3.47 2.64
N PHE A 133 7.72 -3.53 1.36
CA PHE A 133 8.51 -4.62 0.77
C PHE A 133 9.25 -4.23 -0.51
#